data_AF-A0A2W5SIG1-F1
#
_entry.id   AF-A0A2W5SIG1-F1
#
_cell.length_a   1.000
_cell.length_b   1.000
_cell.length_c   1.000
_cell.angle_alpha   90.00
_cell.angle_beta   90.00
_cell.angle_gamma   90.00
#
_symmetry.space_group_name_H-M   'P 1'
#
loop_
_entity.id
_entity.type
_entity.pdbx_description
1 polymer ?
#
loop_
_entity_poly.entity_id
_entity_poly.type
_entity_poly.pdbx_seq_one_letter_code
_entity_poly.pdbx_strand_id
1 'polypeptide(L)'
;MPPLLTSLNHAFQAARQAFRLLEDHLVRRHLDGEAFLAGATPTIADIAVFPAVALSADFGLGMEEFPRLLIWARRIHKLDGFITAPGVREVV
;
A
#
# COMPACT_ATOMS: atom_id res chain seq x y z
N MET A 1 -19.29 9.85 -23.15
CA MET A 1 -18.59 8.81 -22.37
C MET A 1 -17.13 8.81 -22.79
N PRO A 2 -16.16 9.09 -21.91
CA PRO A 2 -14.76 8.91 -22.25
C PRO A 2 -14.48 7.43 -22.59
N PRO A 3 -13.52 7.13 -23.48
CA PRO A 3 -13.19 5.75 -23.82
C PRO A 3 -12.63 5.00 -22.61
N LEU A 4 -12.95 3.71 -22.49
CA LEU A 4 -12.57 2.84 -21.37
C LEU A 4 -11.07 2.91 -21.04
N LEU A 5 -10.22 2.96 -22.08
CA LEU A 5 -8.76 3.07 -21.95
C LEU A 5 -8.32 4.38 -21.26
N THR A 6 -8.98 5.50 -21.55
CA THR A 6 -8.66 6.80 -20.92
C THR A 6 -9.06 6.79 -19.45
N SER A 7 -10.22 6.23 -19.12
CA SER A 7 -10.68 6.10 -17.72
C SER A 7 -9.77 5.18 -16.90
N LEU A 8 -9.31 4.07 -17.48
CA LEU A 8 -8.35 3.16 -16.82
C LEU A 8 -7.00 3.84 -16.58
N ASN A 9 -6.51 4.62 -17.55
CA ASN A 9 -5.25 5.37 -17.37
C ASN A 9 -5.37 6.42 -16.25
N HIS A 10 -6.50 7.14 -16.16
CA HIS A 10 -6.72 8.09 -15.06
C HIS A 10 -6.75 7.40 -13.70
N ALA A 11 -7.41 6.24 -13.59
CA ALA A 11 -7.45 5.47 -12.36
C ALA A 11 -6.04 5.00 -11.94
N PHE A 12 -5.24 4.54 -12.90
CA PHE A 12 -3.85 4.13 -12.65
C PHE A 12 -2.99 5.31 -12.16
N GLN A 13 -3.09 6.48 -12.81
CA GLN A 13 -2.35 7.66 -12.38
C GLN A 13 -2.78 8.14 -10.99
N ALA A 14 -4.07 8.10 -10.68
CA ALA A 14 -4.58 8.46 -9.36
C ALA A 14 -4.08 7.49 -8.27
N ALA A 15 -4.09 6.18 -8.54
CA ALA A 15 -3.56 5.18 -7.61
C ALA A 15 -2.05 5.38 -7.35
N ARG A 16 -1.27 5.60 -8.41
CA ARG A 16 0.16 5.90 -8.31
C ARG A 16 0.43 7.17 -7.48
N GLN A 17 -0.37 8.22 -7.66
CA GLN A 17 -0.27 9.45 -6.86
C GLN A 17 -0.60 9.21 -5.39
N ALA A 18 -1.66 8.44 -5.11
CA ALA A 18 -2.01 8.06 -3.74
C ALA A 18 -0.87 7.26 -3.07
N PHE A 19 -0.22 6.35 -3.80
CA PHE A 19 0.90 5.56 -3.28
C PHE A 19 2.13 6.44 -3.00
N ARG A 20 2.40 7.47 -3.81
CA ARG A 20 3.43 8.48 -3.51
C ARG A 20 3.13 9.24 -2.22
N LEU A 21 1.88 9.64 -2.01
CA LEU A 21 1.48 10.32 -0.77
C LEU A 21 1.67 9.42 0.46
N LEU A 22 1.34 8.12 0.32
CA LEU A 22 1.56 7.13 1.38
C LEU A 22 3.05 6.87 1.64
N GLU A 23 3.86 6.76 0.59
CA GLU A 23 5.32 6.62 0.67
C GLU A 23 5.92 7.79 1.44
N ASP A 24 5.65 9.03 1.00
CA ASP A 24 6.13 10.25 1.64
C ASP A 24 5.68 10.35 3.11
N HIS A 25 4.44 9.95 3.39
CA HIS A 25 3.91 9.92 4.74
C HIS A 25 4.65 8.94 5.62
N LEU A 26 4.84 7.70 5.15
CA LEU A 26 5.55 6.67 5.90
C LEU A 26 7.04 7.00 6.07
N VAL A 27 7.66 7.74 5.13
CA VAL A 27 9.02 8.26 5.28
C VAL A 27 9.07 9.24 6.45
N ARG A 28 8.16 10.24 6.49
CA ARG A 28 8.08 11.19 7.61
C ARG A 28 7.85 10.47 8.94
N ARG A 29 6.90 9.55 8.99
CA ARG A 29 6.65 8.71 10.17
C ARG A 29 7.89 7.95 10.62
N HIS A 30 8.63 7.34 9.69
CA HIS A 30 9.85 6.64 10.04
C HIS A 30 10.92 7.56 10.65
N LEU A 31 11.08 8.78 10.12
CA LEU A 31 11.99 9.78 10.67
C LEU A 31 11.59 10.22 12.09
N ASP A 32 10.28 10.21 12.38
CA ASP A 32 9.73 10.50 13.71
C ASP A 32 9.78 9.28 14.66
N GLY A 33 10.36 8.15 14.25
CA GLY A 33 10.43 6.91 15.03
C GLY A 33 9.17 6.05 14.99
N GLU A 34 8.20 6.41 14.15
CA GLU A 34 6.92 5.70 14.00
C GLU A 34 7.01 4.57 12.97
N ALA A 35 6.10 3.59 13.11
CA ALA A 35 6.17 2.33 12.37
C ALA A 35 4.97 2.07 11.44
N PHE A 36 3.84 2.73 11.68
CA PHE A 36 2.57 2.50 10.99
C PHE A 36 1.97 3.82 10.50
N LEU A 37 0.85 3.75 9.78
CA LEU A 37 0.24 4.95 9.19
C LEU A 37 -0.16 5.98 10.24
N ALA A 38 -0.51 5.55 11.46
CA ALA A 38 -0.99 6.41 12.53
C ALA A 38 -0.32 6.11 13.89
N GLY A 39 1.01 5.95 13.91
CA GLY A 39 1.81 5.84 15.14
C GLY A 39 2.72 4.62 15.19
N ALA A 40 3.10 4.21 16.41
CA ALA A 40 4.11 3.19 16.65
C ALA A 40 3.53 1.77 16.59
N THR A 41 2.21 1.65 16.72
CA THR A 41 1.44 0.40 16.69
C THR A 41 0.43 0.41 15.54
N PRO A 42 0.03 -0.76 15.02
CA PRO A 42 -0.92 -0.84 13.92
C PRO A 42 -2.30 -0.36 14.36
N THR A 43 -3.04 0.25 13.43
CA THR A 43 -4.37 0.81 13.64
C THR A 43 -5.33 0.39 12.53
N ILE A 44 -6.60 0.76 12.65
CA ILE A 44 -7.59 0.57 11.57
C ILE A 44 -7.20 1.27 10.26
N ALA A 45 -6.35 2.31 10.31
CA ALA A 45 -5.85 2.95 9.10
C ALA A 45 -5.01 1.99 8.27
N ASP A 46 -4.22 1.14 8.95
CA ASP A 46 -3.38 0.17 8.27
C ASP A 46 -4.20 -0.95 7.62
N ILE A 47 -5.25 -1.41 8.31
CA ILE A 47 -6.19 -2.40 7.77
C ILE A 47 -6.93 -1.85 6.54
N ALA A 48 -7.35 -0.59 6.58
CA ALA A 48 -8.09 0.03 5.48
C ALA A 48 -7.23 0.18 4.20
N VAL A 49 -5.94 0.47 4.36
CA VAL A 49 -5.03 0.74 3.23
C VAL A 49 -4.34 -0.53 2.71
N PHE A 50 -4.05 -1.49 3.59
CA PHE A 50 -3.22 -2.66 3.24
C PHE A 50 -3.71 -3.44 2.02
N PRO A 51 -5.02 -3.77 1.86
CA PRO A 51 -5.48 -4.54 0.71
C PRO A 51 -5.18 -3.88 -0.64
N ALA A 52 -5.30 -2.56 -0.73
CA ALA A 52 -5.00 -1.83 -1.97
C ALA A 52 -3.52 -1.93 -2.34
N VAL A 53 -2.63 -1.92 -1.35
CA VAL A 53 -1.18 -2.04 -1.54
C VAL A 53 -0.79 -3.49 -1.83
N ALA A 54 -1.33 -4.45 -1.09
CA ALA A 54 -1.02 -5.88 -1.25
C ALA A 54 -1.42 -6.42 -2.65
N LEU A 55 -2.48 -5.88 -3.24
CA LEU A 55 -2.98 -6.28 -4.57
C LEU A 55 -2.45 -5.41 -5.72
N SER A 56 -1.53 -4.47 -5.45
CA SER A 56 -1.08 -3.47 -6.42
C SER A 56 -0.50 -4.03 -7.71
N ALA A 57 0.22 -5.14 -7.61
CA ALA A 57 0.79 -5.82 -8.76
C ALA A 57 -0.28 -6.36 -9.73
N ASP A 58 -1.46 -6.77 -9.22
CA ASP A 58 -2.53 -7.35 -10.05
C ASP A 58 -3.12 -6.33 -11.04
N PHE A 59 -2.95 -5.05 -10.78
CA PHE A 59 -3.36 -3.95 -11.66
C PHE A 59 -2.19 -3.15 -12.24
N GLY A 60 -0.99 -3.74 -12.26
CA GLY A 60 0.17 -3.21 -12.98
C GLY A 60 0.95 -2.11 -12.25
N LEU A 61 0.71 -1.91 -10.95
CA LEU A 61 1.48 -0.96 -10.14
C LEU A 61 2.52 -1.72 -9.32
N GLY A 62 3.78 -1.62 -9.75
CA GLY A 62 4.91 -2.20 -9.02
C GLY A 62 5.31 -1.40 -7.78
N MET A 63 5.90 -2.08 -6.80
CA MET A 63 6.30 -1.50 -5.51
C MET A 63 7.75 -0.97 -5.52
N GLU A 64 8.47 -1.08 -6.63
CA GLU A 64 9.87 -0.65 -6.78
C GLU A 64 10.03 0.86 -6.54
N GLU A 65 8.98 1.64 -6.75
CA GLU A 65 8.94 3.09 -6.53
C GLU A 65 8.58 3.49 -5.10
N PHE A 66 8.13 2.55 -4.26
CA PHE A 66 7.56 2.82 -2.94
C PHE A 66 8.22 1.93 -1.86
N PRO A 67 9.55 2.05 -1.64
CA PRO A 67 10.28 1.17 -0.74
C PRO A 67 9.79 1.24 0.70
N ARG A 68 9.38 2.40 1.20
CA ARG A 68 8.87 2.53 2.56
C ARG A 68 7.49 1.90 2.71
N LEU A 69 6.62 2.13 1.74
CA LEU A 69 5.30 1.50 1.64
C LEU A 69 5.42 -0.02 1.57
N LEU A 70 6.39 -0.54 0.80
CA LEU A 70 6.69 -1.97 0.74
C LEU A 70 7.07 -2.54 2.10
N ILE A 71 7.97 -1.89 2.83
CA ILE A 71 8.38 -2.38 4.16
C ILE A 71 7.23 -2.26 5.17
N TRP A 72 6.42 -1.21 5.09
CA TRP A 72 5.20 -1.10 5.88
C TRP A 72 4.24 -2.28 5.61
N ALA A 73 3.99 -2.59 4.35
CA ALA A 73 3.12 -3.72 3.99
C ALA A 73 3.68 -5.06 4.50
N ARG A 74 5.00 -5.29 4.42
CA ARG A 74 5.66 -6.44 5.04
C ARG A 74 5.51 -6.49 6.57
N ARG A 75 5.47 -5.34 7.24
CA ARG A 75 5.24 -5.25 8.68
C ARG A 75 3.80 -5.65 9.04
N ILE A 76 2.81 -5.23 8.24
CA ILE A 76 1.40 -5.66 8.41
C ILE A 76 1.26 -7.18 8.21
N HIS A 77 1.90 -7.72 7.17
CA HIS A 77 1.86 -9.16 6.88
C HIS A 77 2.46 -10.03 8.00
N LYS A 78 3.36 -9.45 8.83
CA LYS A 78 4.00 -10.14 9.96
C LYS A 78 3.27 -9.99 11.29
N LEU A 79 2.11 -9.32 11.32
CA LEU A 79 1.34 -9.18 12.56
C LEU A 79 0.79 -10.54 13.00
N ASP A 80 0.81 -10.78 14.32
CA ASP A 80 0.17 -11.96 14.90
C ASP A 80 -1.33 -11.95 14.56
N GLY A 81 -1.83 -13.08 14.06
CA GLY A 81 -3.21 -13.22 13.63
C GLY A 81 -3.51 -12.64 12.23
N PHE A 82 -2.50 -12.21 11.47
CA PHE A 82 -2.68 -11.94 10.05
C PHE A 82 -3.07 -13.22 9.31
N ILE A 83 -4.15 -13.16 8.54
CA ILE A 83 -4.65 -14.28 7.74
C ILE A 83 -4.64 -13.85 6.28
N THR A 84 -3.81 -14.52 5.47
CA THR A 84 -3.78 -14.29 4.02
C THR A 84 -5.09 -14.75 3.40
N ALA A 85 -5.77 -13.86 2.67
CA ALA A 85 -6.96 -14.24 1.93
C ALA A 85 -6.60 -15.28 0.84
N PRO A 86 -7.41 -16.33 0.62
CA PRO A 86 -7.18 -17.30 -0.44
C PRO A 86 -7.04 -16.61 -1.81
N GLY A 87 -5.96 -16.89 -2.54
CA GLY A 87 -5.70 -16.32 -3.87
C GLY A 87 -4.80 -15.08 -3.90
N VAL A 88 -4.42 -14.52 -2.75
CA VAL A 88 -3.36 -13.50 -2.67
C VAL A 88 -2.01 -14.22 -2.69
N ARG A 89 -1.13 -13.87 -3.64
CA ARG A 89 0.24 -14.41 -3.65
C ARG A 89 0.89 -14.10 -2.32
N GLU A 90 1.55 -15.10 -1.73
CA GLU A 90 2.28 -14.98 -0.47
C GLU A 90 3.60 -14.21 -0.70
N VAL A 91 3.51 -13.00 -1.25
CA VAL A 91 4.66 -12.14 -1.46
C VAL A 91 4.25 -10.67 -1.38
N VAL A 92 4.66 -10.07 -0.26
CA VAL A 92 5.19 -8.70 -0.22
C VAL A 92 6.68 -8.80 0.05
#